data_AF-A0A661GEG6-F1
#
_entry.id   AF-A0A661GEG6-F1
#
_cell.length_a   1.000
_cell.length_b   1.000
_cell.length_c   1.000
_cell.angle_alpha   90.00
_cell.angle_beta   90.00
_cell.angle_gamma   90.00
#
_symmetry.space_group_name_H-M   'P 1'
#
loop_
_entity.id
_entity.type
_entity.pdbx_description
1 polymer ?
#
loop_
_entity_poly.entity_id
_entity_poly.type
_entity_poly.pdbx_seq_one_letter_code
_entity_poly.pdbx_strand_id
1 'polypeptide(L)'
;MAQSAAATPSDEARRSAELALQGYLKRRAELELLNAGAWAAAEMAQASAGATAGDRLFGQRRFVEAAADYTAAGEELVTLAASRPQRLAAALDAGSQALAADDGPAAALQFTLALTLEPGLEEAERGLLRAEARAGVLERMAAGRLAEVSGQLDIAHLAYLEAVSLDNEFTPAGEAAARVAAVQAETAFGTAMSRALSALDTGRYATAAKALDEAARLRPGTRVVTDARRRLAAARRAAELDRLRNDAGQRVSAEAWVEATTLYRAALKIDPAAGFAKGGLEHASGRVRLHERMDHYLATPRRLYSPGPLAEAEKLLADTRPVPAGEVQLATKGRRLTELVDTAKRPRPVRLRSDGETEVTVYHIGRLGRFAEQTLQLRPGSYTVIGVRPGYRDVRITFEVVPDQPPPAVDVRCRELL
;
A
#
# COMPACT_ATOMS: atom_id res chain seq x y z
N MET A 1 6.11 -91.94 64.80
CA MET A 1 5.83 -90.90 65.81
C MET A 1 7.03 -90.79 66.73
N ALA A 2 7.87 -89.77 66.51
CA ALA A 2 8.89 -89.34 67.46
C ALA A 2 8.55 -87.89 67.78
N GLN A 3 8.36 -87.61 69.07
CA GLN A 3 7.82 -86.39 69.62
C GLN A 3 8.75 -85.19 69.37
N SER A 4 8.14 -84.13 68.87
CA SER A 4 8.68 -82.77 68.84
C SER A 4 9.17 -82.38 70.24
N ALA A 5 10.48 -82.18 70.39
CA ALA A 5 11.03 -81.53 71.59
C ALA A 5 10.48 -80.10 71.65
N ALA A 6 9.67 -79.81 72.67
CA ALA A 6 9.17 -78.45 72.92
C ALA A 6 10.36 -77.53 73.18
N ALA A 7 10.43 -76.42 72.45
CA ALA A 7 11.47 -75.41 72.65
C ALA A 7 11.37 -74.84 74.07
N THR A 8 12.51 -74.51 74.69
CA THR A 8 12.46 -73.82 75.99
C THR A 8 11.97 -72.38 75.78
N PRO A 9 11.31 -71.73 76.77
CA PRO A 9 10.86 -70.34 76.65
C PRO A 9 11.96 -69.36 76.22
N SER A 10 13.23 -69.65 76.56
CA SER A 10 14.39 -68.86 76.12
C SER A 10 14.75 -69.09 74.64
N ASP A 11 14.55 -70.29 74.09
CA ASP A 11 14.80 -70.57 72.67
C ASP A 11 13.73 -69.93 71.79
N GLU A 12 12.47 -69.92 72.25
CA GLU A 12 11.37 -69.24 71.57
C GLU A 12 11.56 -67.72 71.56
N ALA A 13 11.94 -67.13 72.70
CA ALA A 13 12.24 -65.70 72.78
C ALA A 13 13.41 -65.30 71.88
N ARG A 14 14.45 -66.14 71.80
CA ARG A 14 15.58 -65.93 70.88
C ARG A 14 15.15 -65.98 69.42
N ARG A 15 14.38 -66.99 69.00
CA ARG A 15 13.86 -67.09 67.62
C ARG A 15 12.98 -65.89 67.26
N SER A 16 12.15 -65.42 68.19
CA SER A 16 11.33 -64.22 68.00
C SER A 16 12.19 -62.97 67.74
N ALA A 17 13.25 -62.78 68.51
CA ALA A 17 14.20 -61.67 68.30
C ALA A 17 14.96 -61.79 66.97
N GLU A 18 15.38 -62.99 66.57
CA GLU A 18 16.03 -63.24 65.28
C GLU A 18 15.09 -62.94 64.10
N LEU A 19 13.81 -63.30 64.21
CA LEU A 19 12.78 -62.98 63.21
C LEU A 19 12.51 -61.47 63.12
N ALA A 20 12.43 -60.79 64.26
CA ALA A 20 12.24 -59.33 64.31
C ALA A 20 13.44 -58.59 63.68
N LEU A 21 14.67 -59.01 63.98
CA LEU A 21 15.88 -58.49 63.36
C LEU A 21 15.87 -58.70 61.84
N GLN A 22 15.52 -59.90 61.37
CA GLN A 22 15.40 -60.19 59.95
C GLN A 22 14.36 -59.27 59.27
N GLY A 23 13.22 -59.04 59.93
CA GLY A 23 12.18 -58.13 59.46
C GLY A 23 12.67 -56.69 59.34
N TYR A 24 13.38 -56.18 60.35
CA TYR A 24 14.02 -54.87 60.33
C TYR A 24 15.05 -54.75 59.18
N LEU A 25 15.99 -55.70 59.07
CA LEU A 25 17.04 -55.68 58.05
C LEU A 25 16.47 -55.70 56.63
N LYS A 26 15.41 -56.48 56.40
CA LYS A 26 14.71 -56.50 55.11
C LYS A 26 14.13 -55.13 54.76
N ARG A 27 13.41 -54.50 55.69
CA ARG A 27 12.81 -53.16 55.50
C ARG A 27 13.87 -52.08 55.30
N ARG A 28 14.99 -52.18 56.02
CA ARG A 28 16.12 -51.27 55.84
C ARG A 28 16.70 -51.38 54.44
N ALA A 29 16.93 -52.60 53.95
CA ALA A 29 17.42 -52.84 52.59
C ALA A 29 16.42 -52.35 51.52
N GLU A 30 15.11 -52.54 51.73
CA GLU A 30 14.07 -52.01 50.85
C GLU A 30 14.14 -50.47 50.76
N LEU A 31 14.29 -49.78 51.88
CA LEU A 31 14.44 -48.32 51.91
C LEU A 31 15.79 -47.82 51.36
N GLU A 32 16.87 -48.58 51.57
CA GLU A 32 18.18 -48.30 50.96
C GLU A 32 18.11 -48.38 49.42
N LEU A 33 17.39 -49.36 48.86
CA LEU A 33 17.13 -49.45 47.42
C LEU A 33 16.30 -48.26 46.89
N LEU A 34 15.48 -47.67 47.75
CA LEU A 34 14.73 -46.45 47.47
C LEU A 34 15.53 -45.17 47.80
N ASN A 35 16.83 -45.29 48.08
CA ASN A 35 17.72 -44.19 48.43
C ASN A 35 17.24 -43.35 49.64
N ALA A 36 16.62 -43.98 50.64
CA ALA A 36 16.14 -43.32 51.86
C ALA A 36 17.24 -42.57 52.63
N GLY A 37 18.50 -42.93 52.42
CA GLY A 37 19.63 -42.16 52.93
C GLY A 37 19.71 -40.73 52.40
N ALA A 38 19.17 -40.44 51.22
CA ALA A 38 19.19 -39.11 50.62
C ALA A 38 17.95 -38.25 50.95
N TRP A 39 16.78 -38.86 51.19
CA TRP A 39 15.53 -38.14 51.44
C TRP A 39 14.94 -38.29 52.86
N ALA A 40 15.49 -39.19 53.67
CA ALA A 40 15.06 -39.46 55.05
C ALA A 40 16.23 -39.91 55.96
N ALA A 41 17.37 -39.23 55.84
CA ALA A 41 18.59 -39.59 56.57
C ALA A 41 18.39 -39.62 58.10
N ALA A 42 17.61 -38.67 58.64
CA ALA A 42 17.37 -38.57 60.08
C ALA A 42 16.52 -39.74 60.60
N GLU A 43 15.45 -40.07 59.89
CA GLU A 43 14.53 -41.16 60.23
C GLU A 43 15.21 -42.54 60.05
N MET A 44 16.07 -42.69 59.03
CA MET A 44 16.92 -43.88 58.84
C MET A 44 17.93 -44.05 59.98
N ALA A 45 18.52 -42.95 60.46
CA ALA A 45 19.45 -42.96 61.59
C ALA A 45 18.75 -43.30 62.91
N GLN A 46 17.53 -42.80 63.12
CA GLN A 46 16.71 -43.12 64.29
C GLN A 46 16.38 -44.62 64.36
N ALA A 47 15.86 -45.19 63.28
CA ALA A 47 15.56 -46.62 63.21
C ALA A 47 16.83 -47.49 63.41
N SER A 48 17.97 -47.02 62.89
CA SER A 48 19.27 -47.66 63.10
C SER A 48 19.75 -47.64 64.55
N ALA A 49 19.49 -46.55 65.27
CA ALA A 49 19.78 -46.46 66.70
C ALA A 49 18.91 -47.43 67.52
N GLY A 50 17.62 -47.58 67.16
CA GLY A 50 16.71 -48.56 67.76
C GLY A 50 17.19 -49.99 67.57
N ALA A 51 17.59 -50.37 66.36
CA ALA A 51 18.16 -51.69 66.10
C ALA A 51 19.49 -51.93 66.87
N THR A 52 20.35 -50.91 66.97
CA THR A 52 21.60 -51.00 67.75
C THR A 52 21.32 -51.22 69.24
N ALA A 53 20.23 -50.66 69.78
CA ALA A 53 19.79 -50.95 71.14
C ALA A 53 19.35 -52.42 71.28
N GLY A 54 18.59 -52.93 70.32
CA GLY A 54 18.23 -54.34 70.20
C GLY A 54 19.43 -55.28 70.16
N ASP A 55 20.47 -54.95 69.39
CA ASP A 55 21.73 -55.73 69.30
C ASP A 55 22.41 -55.88 70.66
N ARG A 56 22.45 -54.79 71.45
CA ARG A 56 23.03 -54.81 72.81
C ARG A 56 22.24 -55.72 73.75
N LEU A 57 20.91 -55.65 73.71
CA LEU A 57 20.02 -56.48 74.52
C LEU A 57 20.12 -57.96 74.11
N PHE A 58 20.21 -58.23 72.82
CA PHE A 58 20.39 -59.59 72.29
C PHE A 58 21.70 -60.21 72.78
N GLY A 59 22.80 -59.45 72.75
CA GLY A 59 24.10 -59.88 73.31
C GLY A 59 24.07 -60.17 74.81
N GLN A 60 23.20 -59.47 75.56
CA GLN A 60 22.93 -59.71 76.98
C GLN A 60 21.96 -60.88 77.24
N ARG A 61 21.51 -61.58 76.20
CA ARG A 61 20.48 -62.64 76.24
C ARG A 61 19.09 -62.16 76.69
N ARG A 62 18.82 -60.85 76.63
CA ARG A 62 17.51 -60.24 76.93
C ARG A 62 16.63 -60.26 75.67
N PHE A 63 16.30 -61.47 75.22
CA PHE A 63 15.72 -61.68 73.89
C PHE A 63 14.33 -61.05 73.69
N VAL A 64 13.50 -61.01 74.72
CA VAL A 64 12.16 -60.38 74.63
C VAL A 64 12.27 -58.88 74.36
N GLU A 65 13.19 -58.20 75.06
CA GLU A 65 13.40 -56.75 74.92
C GLU A 65 14.11 -56.43 73.60
N ALA A 66 15.06 -57.27 73.17
CA ALA A 66 15.68 -57.17 71.85
C ALA A 66 14.64 -57.30 70.72
N ALA A 67 13.71 -58.26 70.82
CA ALA A 67 12.64 -58.43 69.85
C ALA A 67 11.73 -57.19 69.78
N ALA A 68 11.44 -56.57 70.92
CA ALA A 68 10.66 -55.34 70.98
C ALA A 68 11.38 -54.18 70.26
N ASP A 69 12.67 -53.95 70.55
CA ASP A 69 13.48 -52.90 69.92
C ASP A 69 13.58 -53.09 68.39
N TYR A 70 13.83 -54.32 67.92
CA TYR A 70 13.85 -54.60 66.48
C TYR A 70 12.48 -54.42 65.82
N THR A 71 11.39 -54.80 66.50
CA THR A 71 10.03 -54.63 65.97
C THR A 71 9.69 -53.16 65.86
N ALA A 72 9.95 -52.36 66.90
CA ALA A 72 9.73 -50.92 66.90
C ALA A 72 10.55 -50.22 65.80
N ALA A 73 11.85 -50.49 65.70
CA ALA A 73 12.69 -49.97 64.62
C ALA A 73 12.17 -50.38 63.23
N GLY A 74 11.66 -51.61 63.10
CA GLY A 74 11.03 -52.07 61.87
C GLY A 74 9.72 -51.35 61.55
N GLU A 75 8.89 -50.99 62.54
CA GLU A 75 7.63 -50.26 62.35
C GLU A 75 7.87 -48.78 61.99
N GLU A 76 8.93 -48.17 62.54
CA GLU A 76 9.41 -46.86 62.11
C GLU A 76 9.74 -46.85 60.61
N LEU A 77 10.45 -47.88 60.12
CA LEU A 77 10.76 -48.03 58.69
C LEU A 77 9.52 -48.26 57.81
N VAL A 78 8.50 -48.99 58.29
CA VAL A 78 7.23 -49.15 57.57
C VAL A 78 6.51 -47.80 57.43
N THR A 79 6.45 -47.05 58.52
CA THR A 79 5.83 -45.73 58.55
C THR A 79 6.59 -44.76 57.62
N LEU A 80 7.92 -44.83 57.64
CA LEU A 80 8.77 -44.03 56.77
C LEU A 80 8.52 -44.34 55.29
N ALA A 81 8.49 -45.63 54.91
CA ALA A 81 8.19 -46.06 53.55
C ALA A 81 6.80 -45.58 53.09
N ALA A 82 5.79 -45.67 53.97
CA ALA A 82 4.44 -45.19 53.68
C ALA A 82 4.36 -43.66 53.51
N SER A 83 5.32 -42.90 54.07
CA SER A 83 5.36 -41.43 53.95
C SER A 83 5.87 -40.91 52.61
N ARG A 84 6.52 -41.76 51.81
CA ARG A 84 7.21 -41.36 50.57
C ARG A 84 6.30 -40.62 49.57
N PRO A 85 5.06 -41.05 49.26
CA PRO A 85 4.19 -40.32 48.34
C PRO A 85 3.80 -38.93 48.85
N GLN A 86 3.59 -38.79 50.17
CA GLN A 86 3.26 -37.49 50.76
C GLN A 86 4.46 -36.54 50.73
N ARG A 87 5.67 -37.05 50.98
CA ARG A 87 6.92 -36.28 50.86
C ARG A 87 7.17 -35.83 49.43
N LEU A 88 6.89 -36.68 48.45
CA LEU A 88 6.99 -36.33 47.03
C LEU A 88 6.02 -35.20 46.68
N ALA A 89 4.74 -35.35 47.04
CA ALA A 89 3.74 -34.32 46.80
C ALA A 89 4.11 -32.98 47.48
N ALA A 90 4.61 -33.03 48.71
CA ALA A 90 5.07 -31.84 49.43
C ALA A 90 6.28 -31.19 48.76
N ALA A 91 7.24 -31.97 48.24
CA ALA A 91 8.38 -31.44 47.50
C ALA A 91 7.96 -30.78 46.18
N LEU A 92 7.06 -31.40 45.41
CA LEU A 92 6.54 -30.82 44.17
C LEU A 92 5.76 -29.52 44.41
N ASP A 93 4.91 -29.49 45.43
CA ASP A 93 4.15 -28.29 45.81
C ASP A 93 5.09 -27.17 46.30
N ALA A 94 6.04 -27.48 47.18
CA ALA A 94 7.03 -26.52 47.65
C ALA A 94 7.92 -25.99 46.51
N GLY A 95 8.32 -26.85 45.56
CA GLY A 95 9.08 -26.44 44.37
C GLY A 95 8.28 -25.51 43.47
N SER A 96 7.00 -25.80 43.26
CA SER A 96 6.09 -24.98 42.47
C SER A 96 5.82 -23.62 43.12
N GLN A 97 5.62 -23.60 44.45
CA GLN A 97 5.46 -22.36 45.23
C GLN A 97 6.73 -21.50 45.19
N ALA A 98 7.91 -22.12 45.30
CA ALA A 98 9.18 -21.41 45.18
C ALA A 98 9.36 -20.80 43.79
N LEU A 99 9.00 -21.51 42.71
CA LEU A 99 8.98 -20.92 41.35
C LEU A 99 8.02 -19.74 41.23
N ALA A 100 6.82 -19.85 41.82
CA ALA A 100 5.83 -18.77 41.83
C ALA A 100 6.31 -17.55 42.63
N ALA A 101 7.17 -17.75 43.62
CA ALA A 101 7.82 -16.71 44.41
C ALA A 101 9.15 -16.21 43.79
N ASP A 102 9.49 -16.65 42.57
CA ASP A 102 10.73 -16.33 41.87
C ASP A 102 12.02 -16.81 42.59
N ASP A 103 11.90 -17.75 43.53
CA ASP A 103 13.01 -18.35 44.28
C ASP A 103 13.52 -19.61 43.57
N GLY A 104 14.37 -19.41 42.56
CA GLY A 104 15.03 -20.48 41.82
C GLY A 104 15.81 -21.46 42.71
N PRO A 105 16.68 -21.00 43.63
CA PRO A 105 17.42 -21.88 44.53
C PRO A 105 16.53 -22.77 45.40
N ALA A 106 15.47 -22.22 46.02
CA ALA A 106 14.56 -23.02 46.82
C ALA A 106 13.76 -24.02 45.95
N ALA A 107 13.33 -23.61 44.76
CA ALA A 107 12.66 -24.50 43.82
C ALA A 107 13.56 -25.67 43.38
N ALA A 108 14.81 -25.38 43.01
CA ALA A 108 15.78 -26.38 42.59
C ALA A 108 16.04 -27.42 43.68
N LEU A 109 16.14 -26.98 44.94
CA LEU A 109 16.27 -27.87 46.10
C LEU A 109 15.08 -28.85 46.20
N GLN A 110 13.85 -28.33 46.09
CA GLN A 110 12.64 -29.15 46.23
C GLN A 110 12.42 -30.10 45.06
N PHE A 111 12.67 -29.66 43.82
CA PHE A 111 12.59 -30.54 42.66
C PHE A 111 13.71 -31.60 42.65
N THR A 112 14.90 -31.28 43.16
CA THR A 112 15.97 -32.27 43.38
C THR A 112 15.55 -33.32 44.42
N LEU A 113 14.88 -32.90 45.50
CA LEU A 113 14.31 -33.83 46.48
C LEU A 113 13.22 -34.72 45.85
N ALA A 114 12.34 -34.15 45.03
CA ALA A 114 11.33 -34.91 44.29
C ALA A 114 11.97 -35.95 43.35
N LEU A 115 13.04 -35.61 42.62
CA LEU A 115 13.79 -36.54 41.77
C LEU A 115 14.57 -37.60 42.56
N THR A 116 14.96 -37.28 43.80
CA THR A 116 15.55 -38.26 44.72
C THR A 116 14.50 -39.26 45.21
N LEU A 117 13.26 -38.79 45.44
CA LEU A 117 12.12 -39.59 45.84
C LEU A 117 11.54 -40.41 44.68
N GLU A 118 11.53 -39.88 43.46
CA GLU A 118 11.03 -40.55 42.24
C GLU A 118 11.87 -40.12 41.02
N PRO A 119 12.90 -40.90 40.67
CA PRO A 119 13.73 -40.63 39.50
C PRO A 119 12.95 -40.70 38.18
N GLY A 120 13.20 -39.76 37.28
CA GLY A 120 12.54 -39.70 35.96
C GLY A 120 11.13 -39.09 35.99
N LEU A 121 10.74 -38.45 37.10
CA LEU A 121 9.47 -37.73 37.17
C LEU A 121 9.53 -36.45 36.32
N GLU A 122 8.89 -36.47 35.14
CA GLU A 122 8.94 -35.37 34.15
C GLU A 122 8.59 -33.99 34.74
N GLU A 123 7.63 -33.92 35.66
CA GLU A 123 7.24 -32.67 36.31
C GLU A 123 8.39 -32.07 37.14
N ALA A 124 9.13 -32.91 37.87
CA ALA A 124 10.25 -32.47 38.68
C ALA A 124 11.48 -32.13 37.83
N GLU A 125 11.75 -32.87 36.74
CA GLU A 125 12.82 -32.53 35.79
C GLU A 125 12.56 -31.18 35.12
N ARG A 126 11.32 -30.95 34.67
CA ARG A 126 10.90 -29.67 34.09
C ARG A 126 10.98 -28.53 35.11
N GLY A 127 10.49 -28.77 36.33
CA GLY A 127 10.55 -27.81 37.44
C GLY A 127 11.99 -27.42 37.79
N LEU A 128 12.91 -28.39 37.82
CA LEU A 128 14.33 -28.15 38.07
C LEU A 128 14.98 -27.29 36.98
N LEU A 129 14.77 -27.60 35.69
CA LEU A 129 15.29 -26.80 34.59
C LEU A 129 14.80 -25.34 34.67
N ARG A 130 13.52 -25.14 34.99
CA ARG A 130 12.94 -23.80 35.17
C ARG A 130 13.52 -23.08 36.39
N ALA A 131 13.79 -23.81 37.47
CA ALA A 131 14.41 -23.26 38.67
C ALA A 131 15.86 -22.79 38.41
N GLU A 132 16.63 -23.56 37.65
CA GLU A 132 18.00 -23.21 37.24
C GLU A 132 18.03 -21.99 36.31
N ALA A 133 17.06 -21.89 35.39
CA ALA A 133 16.94 -20.76 34.47
C ALA A 133 16.44 -19.46 35.14
N ARG A 134 15.77 -19.56 36.31
CA ARG A 134 15.05 -18.46 36.98
C ARG A 134 15.90 -17.20 37.17
N ALA A 135 17.16 -17.34 37.60
CA ALA A 135 18.05 -16.20 37.81
C ALA A 135 18.30 -15.41 36.51
N GLY A 136 18.59 -16.12 35.41
CA GLY A 136 18.78 -15.52 34.10
C GLY A 136 17.50 -14.86 33.56
N VAL A 137 16.36 -15.50 33.76
CA VAL A 137 15.04 -14.94 33.39
C VAL A 137 14.81 -13.60 34.10
N LEU A 138 15.02 -13.54 35.43
CA LEU A 138 14.80 -12.32 36.21
C LEU A 138 15.78 -11.19 35.84
N GLU A 139 17.03 -11.52 35.53
CA GLU A 139 18.02 -10.56 35.03
C GLU A 139 17.54 -9.93 33.71
N ARG A 140 17.11 -10.75 32.75
CA ARG A 140 16.57 -10.28 31.46
C ARG A 140 15.29 -9.46 31.63
N MET A 141 14.42 -9.86 32.55
CA MET A 141 13.22 -9.09 32.90
C MET A 141 13.57 -7.72 33.49
N ALA A 142 14.59 -7.63 34.35
CA ALA A 142 15.05 -6.36 34.91
C ALA A 142 15.65 -5.45 33.83
N ALA A 143 16.48 -6.01 32.94
CA ALA A 143 17.03 -5.28 31.79
C ALA A 143 15.93 -4.75 30.87
N GLY A 144 14.92 -5.59 30.56
CA GLY A 144 13.77 -5.20 29.76
C GLY A 144 12.98 -4.04 30.38
N ARG A 145 12.70 -4.10 31.68
CA ARG A 145 12.01 -3.00 32.41
C ARG A 145 12.80 -1.70 32.39
N LEU A 146 14.12 -1.76 32.59
CA LEU A 146 14.98 -0.58 32.55
C LEU A 146 14.97 0.08 31.16
N ALA A 147 15.05 -0.73 30.10
CA ALA A 147 14.97 -0.25 28.74
C ALA A 147 13.58 0.34 28.42
N GLU A 148 12.50 -0.28 28.90
CA GLU A 148 11.12 0.21 28.72
C GLU A 148 10.92 1.58 29.37
N VAL A 149 11.36 1.76 30.62
CA VAL A 149 11.34 3.07 31.33
C VAL A 149 12.18 4.12 30.62
N SER A 150 13.28 3.70 29.97
CA SER A 150 14.17 4.58 29.21
C SER A 150 13.66 4.87 27.79
N GLY A 151 12.50 4.35 27.39
CA GLY A 151 11.93 4.50 26.06
C GLY A 151 12.64 3.69 24.96
N GLN A 152 13.56 2.80 25.32
CA GLN A 152 14.33 1.96 24.40
C GLN A 152 13.55 0.67 24.09
N LEU A 153 12.41 0.82 23.40
CA LEU A 153 11.45 -0.27 23.20
C LEU A 153 12.04 -1.48 22.46
N ASP A 154 12.93 -1.27 21.49
CA ASP A 154 13.60 -2.37 20.76
C ASP A 154 14.47 -3.23 21.68
N ILE A 155 15.21 -2.58 22.58
CA ILE A 155 16.05 -3.25 23.57
C ILE A 155 15.19 -3.94 24.62
N ALA A 156 14.11 -3.31 25.06
CA ALA A 156 13.17 -3.90 26.00
C ALA A 156 12.53 -5.19 25.43
N HIS A 157 12.04 -5.12 24.20
CA HIS A 157 11.43 -6.27 23.53
C HIS A 157 12.42 -7.43 23.38
N LEU A 158 13.66 -7.16 22.95
CA LEU A 158 14.70 -8.18 22.82
C LEU A 158 15.00 -8.84 24.18
N ALA A 159 15.17 -8.05 25.25
CA ALA A 159 15.44 -8.60 26.58
C ALA A 159 14.30 -9.50 27.08
N TYR A 160 13.04 -9.13 26.83
CA TYR A 160 11.91 -9.99 27.18
C TYR A 160 11.85 -11.27 26.33
N LEU A 161 12.19 -11.22 25.04
CA LEU A 161 12.30 -12.43 24.20
C LEU A 161 13.43 -13.35 24.66
N GLU A 162 14.56 -12.81 25.11
CA GLU A 162 15.63 -13.59 25.73
C GLU A 162 15.13 -14.29 27.00
N ALA A 163 14.34 -13.61 27.85
CA ALA A 163 13.69 -14.23 29.01
C ALA A 163 12.75 -15.37 28.62
N VAL A 164 11.92 -15.19 27.57
CA VAL A 164 11.05 -16.25 27.02
C VAL A 164 11.87 -17.44 26.49
N SER A 165 13.04 -17.19 25.91
CA SER A 165 13.91 -18.28 25.41
C SER A 165 14.54 -19.11 26.52
N LEU A 166 14.70 -18.53 27.72
CA LEU A 166 15.23 -19.20 28.90
C LEU A 166 14.16 -20.04 29.63
N ASP A 167 12.95 -19.51 29.77
CA ASP A 167 11.78 -20.21 30.33
C ASP A 167 10.51 -19.76 29.59
N ASN A 168 10.06 -20.55 28.61
CA ASN A 168 8.87 -20.22 27.82
C ASN A 168 7.56 -20.33 28.62
N GLU A 169 7.59 -21.00 29.78
CA GLU A 169 6.47 -21.10 30.72
C GLU A 169 6.46 -19.94 31.72
N PHE A 170 7.46 -19.05 31.70
CA PHE A 170 7.42 -17.82 32.49
C PHE A 170 6.54 -16.76 31.83
N THR A 171 5.24 -16.85 32.08
CA THR A 171 4.19 -15.98 31.53
C THR A 171 4.53 -14.47 31.56
N PRO A 172 5.10 -13.90 32.64
CA PRO A 172 5.39 -12.46 32.68
C PRO A 172 6.33 -11.97 31.57
N ALA A 173 7.25 -12.81 31.08
CA ALA A 173 8.14 -12.44 29.98
C ALA A 173 7.38 -12.33 28.64
N GLY A 174 6.50 -13.30 28.35
CA GLY A 174 5.68 -13.28 27.14
C GLY A 174 4.70 -12.10 27.12
N GLU A 175 4.06 -11.81 28.25
CA GLU A 175 3.17 -10.64 28.40
C GLU A 175 3.92 -9.32 28.22
N ALA A 176 5.13 -9.20 28.79
CA ALA A 176 5.95 -8.01 28.65
C ALA A 176 6.42 -7.81 27.20
N ALA A 177 6.87 -8.88 26.52
CA ALA A 177 7.24 -8.83 25.11
C ALA A 177 6.06 -8.39 24.23
N ALA A 178 4.88 -9.00 24.42
CA ALA A 178 3.67 -8.67 23.66
C ALA A 178 3.22 -7.20 23.89
N ARG A 179 3.27 -6.73 25.13
CA ARG A 179 2.95 -5.33 25.47
C ARG A 179 3.88 -4.36 24.75
N VAL A 180 5.20 -4.56 24.84
CA VAL A 180 6.17 -3.67 24.20
C VAL A 180 6.03 -3.70 22.67
N ALA A 181 5.83 -4.88 22.08
CA ALA A 181 5.59 -5.03 20.65
C ALA A 181 4.34 -4.23 20.18
N ALA A 182 3.27 -4.22 20.98
CA ALA A 182 2.09 -3.43 20.68
C ALA A 182 2.37 -1.91 20.70
N VAL A 183 3.18 -1.43 21.66
CA VAL A 183 3.59 -0.02 21.73
C VAL A 183 4.48 0.37 20.55
N GLN A 184 5.43 -0.49 20.17
CA GLN A 184 6.27 -0.29 18.98
C GLN A 184 5.44 -0.19 17.72
N ALA A 185 4.48 -1.10 17.54
CA ALA A 185 3.59 -1.10 16.38
C ALA A 185 2.74 0.19 16.31
N GLU A 186 2.23 0.68 17.44
CA GLU A 186 1.46 1.92 17.49
C GLU A 186 2.33 3.15 17.19
N THR A 187 3.57 3.19 17.69
CA THR A 187 4.52 4.28 17.42
C THR A 187 4.95 4.30 15.96
N ALA A 188 5.25 3.13 15.39
CA ALA A 188 5.56 2.99 13.98
C ALA A 188 4.37 3.42 13.10
N PHE A 189 3.15 3.03 13.48
CA PHE A 189 1.94 3.44 12.78
C PHE A 189 1.75 4.96 12.82
N GLY A 190 1.87 5.58 13.99
CA GLY A 190 1.79 7.03 14.16
C GLY A 190 2.85 7.78 13.34
N THR A 191 4.08 7.27 13.30
CA THR A 191 5.18 7.84 12.49
C THR A 191 4.88 7.75 10.99
N ALA A 192 4.40 6.59 10.53
CA ALA A 192 4.02 6.39 9.14
C ALA A 192 2.87 7.33 8.74
N MET A 193 1.85 7.48 9.61
CA MET A 193 0.74 8.40 9.37
C MET A 193 1.17 9.87 9.33
N SER A 194 2.01 10.30 10.28
CA SER A 194 2.55 11.68 10.29
C SER A 194 3.31 12.00 9.00
N ARG A 195 4.15 11.08 8.53
CA ARG A 195 4.87 11.21 7.25
C ARG A 195 3.91 11.26 6.06
N ALA A 196 2.87 10.41 6.06
CA ALA A 196 1.86 10.40 5.00
C ALA A 196 1.12 11.75 4.89
N LEU A 197 0.69 12.30 6.03
CA LEU A 197 -0.04 13.57 6.09
C LEU A 197 0.86 14.75 5.69
N SER A 198 2.08 14.82 6.23
CA SER A 198 3.05 15.85 5.82
C SER A 198 3.39 15.79 4.32
N ALA A 199 3.56 14.58 3.78
CA ALA A 199 3.81 14.41 2.34
C ALA A 199 2.59 14.82 1.50
N LEU A 200 1.38 14.54 1.97
CA LEU A 200 0.14 14.96 1.32
C LEU A 200 0.03 16.49 1.29
N ASP A 201 0.25 17.15 2.43
CA ASP A 201 0.13 18.61 2.57
C ASP A 201 1.19 19.35 1.73
N THR A 202 2.33 18.71 1.47
CA THR A 202 3.42 19.25 0.62
C THR A 202 3.35 18.79 -0.84
N GLY A 203 2.25 18.15 -1.27
CA GLY A 203 2.08 17.70 -2.66
C GLY A 203 2.97 16.53 -3.08
N ARG A 204 3.70 15.90 -2.16
CA ARG A 204 4.59 14.74 -2.39
C ARG A 204 3.77 13.45 -2.42
N TYR A 205 2.89 13.33 -3.42
CA TYR A 205 1.87 12.27 -3.49
C TYR A 205 2.43 10.84 -3.60
N ALA A 206 3.62 10.65 -4.17
CA ALA A 206 4.28 9.34 -4.22
C ALA A 206 4.79 8.93 -2.83
N THR A 207 5.40 9.87 -2.10
CA THR A 207 5.86 9.67 -0.73
C THR A 207 4.68 9.40 0.22
N ALA A 208 3.59 10.14 0.07
CA ALA A 208 2.36 9.93 0.83
C ALA A 208 1.80 8.51 0.62
N ALA A 209 1.76 8.01 -0.62
CA ALA A 209 1.30 6.65 -0.91
C ALA A 209 2.15 5.59 -0.21
N LYS A 210 3.48 5.67 -0.33
CA LYS A 210 4.41 4.72 0.31
C LYS A 210 4.22 4.69 1.83
N ALA A 211 4.06 5.85 2.47
CA ALA A 211 3.85 5.95 3.91
C ALA A 211 2.47 5.39 4.33
N LEU A 212 1.42 5.59 3.53
CA LEU A 212 0.10 4.97 3.78
C LEU A 212 0.12 3.45 3.61
N ASP A 213 0.91 2.91 2.68
CA ASP A 213 1.07 1.47 2.50
C ASP A 213 1.86 0.82 3.64
N GLU A 214 2.81 1.55 4.22
CA GLU A 214 3.48 1.15 5.46
C GLU A 214 2.50 1.15 6.65
N ALA A 215 1.75 2.24 6.84
CA ALA A 215 0.73 2.32 7.89
C ALA A 215 -0.34 1.22 7.75
N ALA A 216 -0.76 0.89 6.52
CA ALA A 216 -1.71 -0.19 6.23
C ALA A 216 -1.18 -1.58 6.59
N ARG A 217 0.13 -1.81 6.44
CA ARG A 217 0.78 -3.08 6.83
C ARG A 217 0.89 -3.20 8.35
N LEU A 218 1.16 -2.09 9.04
CA LEU A 218 1.25 -2.04 10.49
C LEU A 218 -0.12 -2.21 11.16
N ARG A 219 -1.16 -1.57 10.63
CA ARG A 219 -2.54 -1.71 11.12
C ARG A 219 -3.56 -1.84 9.97
N PRO A 220 -3.81 -3.06 9.51
CA PRO A 220 -4.77 -3.33 8.43
C PRO A 220 -6.20 -2.88 8.79
N GLY A 221 -6.96 -2.46 7.78
CA GLY A 221 -8.39 -2.16 7.93
C GLY A 221 -8.74 -0.89 8.73
N THR A 222 -7.77 -0.06 9.08
CA THR A 222 -8.05 1.17 9.85
C THR A 222 -8.76 2.23 8.99
N ARG A 223 -9.78 2.86 9.59
CA ARG A 223 -10.53 3.95 8.95
C ARG A 223 -9.63 5.16 8.63
N VAL A 224 -8.67 5.47 9.51
CA VAL A 224 -7.73 6.59 9.34
C VAL A 224 -6.91 6.43 8.04
N VAL A 225 -6.37 5.24 7.77
CA VAL A 225 -5.63 4.97 6.53
C VAL A 225 -6.54 5.05 5.31
N THR A 226 -7.76 4.54 5.43
CA THR A 226 -8.75 4.58 4.34
C THR A 226 -9.14 6.02 3.97
N ASP A 227 -9.41 6.85 4.98
CA ASP A 227 -9.75 8.26 4.81
C ASP A 227 -8.57 9.05 4.21
N ALA A 228 -7.34 8.79 4.67
CA ALA A 228 -6.13 9.40 4.13
C ALA A 228 -5.85 8.99 2.67
N ARG A 229 -6.09 7.72 2.30
CA ARG A 229 -6.01 7.25 0.91
C ARG A 229 -7.03 7.95 0.00
N ARG A 230 -8.26 8.16 0.49
CA ARG A 230 -9.27 8.95 -0.24
C ARG A 230 -8.83 10.40 -0.43
N ARG A 231 -8.26 11.03 0.60
CA ARG A 231 -7.71 12.39 0.51
C ARG A 231 -6.54 12.46 -0.49
N LEU A 232 -5.67 11.46 -0.51
CA LEU A 232 -4.59 11.35 -1.50
C LEU A 232 -5.10 11.24 -2.94
N ALA A 233 -6.12 10.40 -3.17
CA ALA A 233 -6.72 10.26 -4.49
C ALA A 233 -7.35 11.57 -4.98
N ALA A 234 -8.07 12.27 -4.08
CA ALA A 234 -8.65 13.57 -4.39
C ALA A 234 -7.56 14.63 -4.70
N ALA A 235 -6.50 14.69 -3.89
CA ALA A 235 -5.39 15.63 -4.08
C ALA A 235 -4.64 15.40 -5.41
N ARG A 236 -4.36 14.14 -5.78
CA ARG A 236 -3.77 13.79 -7.08
C ARG A 236 -4.66 14.24 -8.24
N ARG A 237 -5.97 14.02 -8.13
CA ARG A 237 -6.94 14.44 -9.15
C ARG A 237 -6.94 15.96 -9.33
N ALA A 238 -6.98 16.70 -8.23
CA ALA A 238 -6.95 18.17 -8.25
C ALA A 238 -5.65 18.69 -8.88
N ALA A 239 -4.50 18.15 -8.47
CA ALA A 239 -3.21 18.55 -9.00
C ALA A 239 -3.07 18.31 -10.51
N GLU A 240 -3.56 17.17 -11.01
CA GLU A 240 -3.54 16.90 -12.45
C GLU A 240 -4.46 17.84 -13.23
N LEU A 241 -5.65 18.15 -12.68
CA LEU A 241 -6.56 19.13 -13.29
C LEU A 241 -5.92 20.53 -13.35
N ASP A 242 -5.24 20.96 -12.30
CA ASP A 242 -4.54 22.24 -12.27
C ASP A 242 -3.35 22.26 -13.25
N ARG A 243 -2.60 21.16 -13.35
CA ARG A 243 -1.54 21.01 -14.36
C ARG A 243 -2.10 21.16 -15.78
N LEU A 244 -3.17 20.42 -16.10
CA LEU A 244 -3.84 20.50 -17.39
C LEU A 244 -4.41 21.89 -17.68
N ARG A 245 -4.93 22.59 -16.66
CA ARG A 245 -5.41 23.97 -16.78
C ARG A 245 -4.27 24.90 -17.18
N ASN A 246 -3.13 24.82 -16.48
CA ASN A 246 -1.96 25.66 -16.73
C ASN A 246 -1.36 25.38 -18.12
N ASP A 247 -1.19 24.11 -18.47
CA ASP A 247 -0.69 23.70 -19.79
C ASP A 247 -1.62 24.20 -20.90
N ALA A 248 -2.94 24.07 -20.73
CA ALA A 248 -3.92 24.54 -21.71
C ALA A 248 -3.87 26.07 -21.85
N GLY A 249 -3.73 26.80 -20.74
CA GLY A 249 -3.52 28.25 -20.75
C GLY A 249 -2.30 28.67 -21.56
N GLN A 250 -1.17 27.97 -21.40
CA GLN A 250 0.03 28.21 -22.20
C GLN A 250 -0.20 27.94 -23.69
N ARG A 251 -0.94 26.87 -24.05
CA ARG A 251 -1.30 26.60 -25.45
C ARG A 251 -2.21 27.68 -26.04
N VAL A 252 -3.17 28.17 -25.26
CA VAL A 252 -4.04 29.30 -25.66
C VAL A 252 -3.22 30.56 -25.90
N SER A 253 -2.30 30.91 -24.99
CA SER A 253 -1.42 32.08 -25.17
C SER A 253 -0.49 31.97 -26.38
N ALA A 254 -0.19 30.76 -26.84
CA ALA A 254 0.60 30.51 -28.04
C ALA A 254 -0.25 30.35 -29.32
N GLU A 255 -1.58 30.54 -29.23
CA GLU A 255 -2.55 30.24 -30.32
C GLU A 255 -2.48 28.79 -30.84
N ALA A 256 -1.98 27.87 -30.02
CA ALA A 256 -1.91 26.43 -30.28
C ALA A 256 -3.27 25.77 -29.93
N TRP A 257 -4.31 26.15 -30.68
CA TRP A 257 -5.71 25.85 -30.35
C TRP A 257 -6.03 24.35 -30.37
N VAL A 258 -5.45 23.59 -31.30
CA VAL A 258 -5.69 22.14 -31.41
C VAL A 258 -5.15 21.41 -30.18
N GLU A 259 -3.94 21.75 -29.74
CA GLU A 259 -3.31 21.21 -28.55
C GLU A 259 -4.09 21.62 -27.28
N ALA A 260 -4.56 22.86 -27.21
CA ALA A 260 -5.43 23.31 -26.12
C ALA A 260 -6.72 22.47 -26.04
N THR A 261 -7.40 22.19 -27.16
CA THR A 261 -8.60 21.32 -27.15
C THR A 261 -8.28 19.91 -26.65
N THR A 262 -7.09 19.39 -26.94
CA THR A 262 -6.65 18.07 -26.47
C THR A 262 -6.48 18.05 -24.95
N LEU A 263 -5.88 19.08 -24.38
CA LEU A 263 -5.70 19.24 -22.93
C LEU A 263 -7.04 19.41 -22.20
N TYR A 264 -7.96 20.20 -22.74
CA TYR A 264 -9.30 20.33 -22.14
C TYR A 264 -10.10 19.03 -22.20
N ARG A 265 -10.03 18.28 -23.30
CA ARG A 265 -10.64 16.94 -23.37
C ARG A 265 -10.01 15.98 -22.34
N ALA A 266 -8.70 16.05 -22.14
CA ALA A 266 -8.02 15.26 -21.10
C ALA A 266 -8.54 15.62 -19.69
N ALA A 267 -8.71 16.91 -19.39
CA ALA A 267 -9.28 17.35 -18.11
C ALA A 267 -10.72 16.86 -17.92
N LEU A 268 -11.57 16.90 -18.96
CA LEU A 268 -12.95 16.40 -18.90
C LEU A 268 -13.06 14.87 -18.72
N LYS A 269 -12.04 14.10 -19.11
CA LYS A 269 -11.96 12.67 -18.79
C LYS A 269 -11.70 12.43 -17.30
N ILE A 270 -10.99 13.34 -16.63
CA ILE A 270 -10.71 13.27 -15.20
C ILE A 270 -11.92 13.75 -14.38
N ASP A 271 -12.49 14.88 -14.79
CA ASP A 271 -13.69 15.45 -14.18
C ASP A 271 -14.61 16.05 -15.25
N PRO A 272 -15.71 15.37 -15.61
CA PRO A 272 -16.71 15.89 -16.54
C PRO A 272 -17.40 17.17 -16.06
N ALA A 273 -17.28 17.57 -14.80
CA ALA A 273 -17.83 18.80 -14.26
C ALA A 273 -16.83 19.98 -14.26
N ALA A 274 -15.59 19.78 -14.72
CA ALA A 274 -14.56 20.80 -14.74
C ALA A 274 -14.95 22.00 -15.65
N GLY A 275 -15.46 23.07 -15.05
CA GLY A 275 -16.00 24.24 -15.77
C GLY A 275 -14.96 24.92 -16.67
N PHE A 276 -13.71 25.06 -16.21
CA PHE A 276 -12.62 25.63 -17.01
C PHE A 276 -12.39 24.84 -18.30
N ALA A 277 -12.55 23.51 -18.25
CA ALA A 277 -12.30 22.64 -19.38
C ALA A 277 -13.48 22.64 -20.37
N LYS A 278 -14.72 22.72 -19.88
CA LYS A 278 -15.90 22.89 -20.75
C LYS A 278 -15.83 24.19 -21.55
N GLY A 279 -15.70 25.33 -20.86
CA GLY A 279 -15.65 26.64 -21.51
C GLY A 279 -14.40 26.78 -22.39
N GLY A 280 -13.25 26.30 -21.91
CA GLY A 280 -12.01 26.30 -22.68
C GLY A 280 -12.10 25.46 -23.95
N LEU A 281 -12.72 24.27 -23.90
CA LEU A 281 -12.91 23.43 -25.07
C LEU A 281 -13.82 24.08 -26.11
N GLU A 282 -14.94 24.66 -25.69
CA GLU A 282 -15.85 25.37 -26.58
C GLU A 282 -15.14 26.54 -27.29
N HIS A 283 -14.44 27.37 -26.51
CA HIS A 283 -13.70 28.50 -27.03
C HIS A 283 -12.59 28.09 -28.00
N ALA A 284 -11.70 27.17 -27.58
CA ALA A 284 -10.60 26.70 -28.42
C ALA A 284 -11.10 26.00 -29.68
N SER A 285 -12.19 25.22 -29.61
CA SER A 285 -12.79 24.60 -30.79
C SER A 285 -13.39 25.63 -31.76
N GLY A 286 -13.96 26.72 -31.23
CA GLY A 286 -14.38 27.87 -32.03
C GLY A 286 -13.22 28.51 -32.79
N ARG A 287 -12.07 28.67 -32.11
CA ARG A 287 -10.84 29.18 -32.71
C ARG A 287 -10.25 28.27 -33.78
N VAL A 288 -10.21 26.96 -33.54
CA VAL A 288 -9.79 25.98 -34.58
C VAL A 288 -10.63 26.15 -35.85
N ARG A 289 -11.96 26.13 -35.73
CA ARG A 289 -12.86 26.30 -36.89
C ARG A 289 -12.68 27.66 -37.59
N LEU A 290 -12.44 28.72 -36.83
CA LEU A 290 -12.17 30.05 -37.39
C LEU A 290 -10.88 30.04 -38.21
N HIS A 291 -9.78 29.54 -37.65
CA HIS A 291 -8.49 29.45 -38.34
C HIS A 291 -8.59 28.59 -39.60
N GLU A 292 -9.25 27.42 -39.54
CA GLU A 292 -9.46 26.55 -40.70
C GLU A 292 -10.23 27.25 -41.83
N ARG A 293 -11.30 27.98 -41.50
CA ARG A 293 -12.08 28.74 -42.49
C ARG A 293 -11.25 29.82 -43.17
N MET A 294 -10.38 30.52 -42.42
CA MET A 294 -9.50 31.53 -43.00
C MET A 294 -8.41 30.91 -43.85
N ASP A 295 -7.79 29.82 -43.38
CA ASP A 295 -6.77 29.08 -44.11
C ASP A 295 -7.28 28.55 -45.44
N HIS A 296 -8.55 28.14 -45.49
CA HIS A 296 -9.19 27.70 -46.73
C HIS A 296 -9.20 28.79 -47.83
N TYR A 297 -9.51 30.04 -47.47
CA TYR A 297 -9.44 31.16 -48.42
C TYR A 297 -7.99 31.56 -48.74
N LEU A 298 -7.11 31.55 -47.75
CA LEU A 298 -5.70 31.89 -47.93
C LEU A 298 -4.96 30.88 -48.81
N ALA A 299 -5.32 29.60 -48.74
CA ALA A 299 -4.78 28.53 -49.57
C ALA A 299 -5.34 28.55 -50.99
N THR A 300 -6.59 29.01 -51.18
CA THR A 300 -7.23 29.07 -52.51
C THR A 300 -7.84 30.46 -52.81
N PRO A 301 -7.02 31.50 -53.09
CA PRO A 301 -7.51 32.87 -53.28
C PRO A 301 -8.50 33.05 -54.43
N ARG A 302 -8.39 32.23 -55.49
CA ARG A 302 -9.28 32.30 -56.67
C ARG A 302 -10.77 32.11 -56.34
N ARG A 303 -11.08 31.46 -55.22
CA ARG A 303 -12.47 31.31 -54.74
C ARG A 303 -13.15 32.67 -54.56
N LEU A 304 -12.40 33.68 -54.13
CA LEU A 304 -12.89 35.03 -53.86
C LEU A 304 -13.36 35.76 -55.13
N TYR A 305 -13.10 35.22 -56.32
CA TYR A 305 -13.56 35.81 -57.58
C TYR A 305 -15.03 35.47 -57.89
N SER A 306 -15.61 34.51 -57.17
CA SER A 306 -17.03 34.20 -57.25
C SER A 306 -17.82 35.03 -56.23
N PRO A 307 -19.01 35.57 -56.57
CA PRO A 307 -19.78 36.44 -55.68
C PRO A 307 -20.12 35.82 -54.31
N GLY A 308 -20.51 34.55 -54.28
CA GLY A 308 -20.88 33.84 -53.03
C GLY A 308 -19.71 33.73 -52.05
N PRO A 309 -18.60 33.07 -52.41
CA PRO A 309 -17.43 32.95 -51.55
C PRO A 309 -16.82 34.30 -51.15
N LEU A 310 -16.91 35.33 -51.99
CA LEU A 310 -16.48 36.69 -51.65
C LEU A 310 -17.32 37.27 -50.52
N ALA A 311 -18.66 37.21 -50.63
CA ALA A 311 -19.56 37.71 -49.59
C ALA A 311 -19.40 36.94 -48.27
N GLU A 312 -19.16 35.62 -48.33
CA GLU A 312 -18.87 34.80 -47.14
C GLU A 312 -17.54 35.18 -46.48
N ALA A 313 -16.50 35.49 -47.26
CA ALA A 313 -15.21 35.94 -46.74
C ALA A 313 -15.31 37.34 -46.11
N GLU A 314 -16.08 38.25 -46.72
CA GLU A 314 -16.38 39.56 -46.15
C GLU A 314 -17.12 39.43 -44.81
N LYS A 315 -18.14 38.56 -44.76
CA LYS A 315 -18.87 38.27 -43.51
C LYS A 315 -17.95 37.64 -42.46
N LEU A 316 -17.10 36.70 -42.83
CA LEU A 316 -16.12 36.08 -41.92
C LEU A 316 -15.17 37.15 -41.32
N LEU A 317 -14.66 38.06 -42.13
CA LEU A 317 -13.82 39.17 -41.65
C LEU A 317 -14.58 40.13 -40.74
N ALA A 318 -15.85 40.40 -41.02
CA ALA A 318 -16.70 41.23 -40.18
C ALA A 318 -16.97 40.56 -38.81
N ASP A 319 -17.37 39.28 -38.81
CA ASP A 319 -17.66 38.49 -37.60
C ASP A 319 -16.41 38.28 -36.71
N THR A 320 -15.21 38.43 -37.27
CA THR A 320 -13.94 38.25 -36.57
C THR A 320 -13.42 39.55 -35.92
N ARG A 321 -14.04 40.71 -36.18
CA ARG A 321 -13.60 42.00 -35.65
C ARG A 321 -14.38 42.40 -34.38
N PRO A 322 -13.72 42.99 -33.37
CA PRO A 322 -12.28 43.22 -33.28
C PRO A 322 -11.50 41.93 -32.96
N VAL A 323 -10.31 41.78 -33.55
CA VAL A 323 -9.40 40.68 -33.19
C VAL A 323 -8.83 40.96 -31.80
N PRO A 324 -8.90 40.00 -30.86
CA PRO A 324 -8.32 40.18 -29.53
C PRO A 324 -6.82 40.50 -29.59
N ALA A 325 -6.35 41.40 -28.73
CA ALA A 325 -4.97 41.90 -28.73
C ALA A 325 -3.88 40.83 -28.53
N GLY A 326 -4.24 39.65 -28.00
CA GLY A 326 -3.34 38.51 -27.81
C GLY A 326 -3.31 37.49 -28.95
N GLU A 327 -4.10 37.66 -30.01
CA GLU A 327 -4.22 36.70 -31.12
C GLU A 327 -3.53 37.22 -32.39
N VAL A 328 -2.20 37.21 -32.37
CA VAL A 328 -1.32 37.74 -33.43
C VAL A 328 -1.43 36.92 -34.72
N GLN A 329 -1.54 35.60 -34.64
CA GLN A 329 -1.70 34.76 -35.82
C GLN A 329 -3.06 35.01 -36.47
N LEU A 330 -4.13 35.10 -35.68
CA LEU A 330 -5.45 35.47 -36.18
C LEU A 330 -5.45 36.84 -36.87
N ALA A 331 -4.85 37.85 -36.23
CA ALA A 331 -4.71 39.20 -36.79
C ALA A 331 -3.96 39.19 -38.13
N THR A 332 -2.91 38.39 -38.22
CA THR A 332 -2.10 38.24 -39.44
C THR A 332 -2.91 37.59 -40.57
N LYS A 333 -3.65 36.51 -40.29
CA LYS A 333 -4.55 35.89 -41.26
C LYS A 333 -5.65 36.84 -41.70
N GLY A 334 -6.23 37.61 -40.77
CA GLY A 334 -7.28 38.59 -41.04
C GLY A 334 -6.83 39.69 -42.00
N ARG A 335 -5.63 40.23 -41.79
CA ARG A 335 -5.05 41.23 -42.68
C ARG A 335 -4.77 40.67 -44.08
N ARG A 336 -4.14 39.50 -44.19
CA ARG A 336 -3.89 38.84 -45.48
C ARG A 336 -5.18 38.56 -46.25
N LEU A 337 -6.22 38.07 -45.56
CA LEU A 337 -7.51 37.81 -46.19
C LEU A 337 -8.20 39.12 -46.61
N THR A 338 -8.07 40.19 -45.83
CA THR A 338 -8.59 41.52 -46.20
C THR A 338 -7.96 42.01 -47.51
N GLU A 339 -6.64 41.91 -47.66
CA GLU A 339 -5.93 42.29 -48.88
C GLU A 339 -6.40 41.50 -50.11
N LEU A 340 -6.64 40.19 -49.95
CA LEU A 340 -7.17 39.34 -51.02
C LEU A 340 -8.60 39.71 -51.41
N VAL A 341 -9.45 39.99 -50.42
CA VAL A 341 -10.83 40.46 -50.64
C VAL A 341 -10.84 41.80 -51.37
N ASP A 342 -10.01 42.76 -50.94
CA ASP A 342 -9.90 44.06 -51.60
C ASP A 342 -9.41 43.91 -53.06
N THR A 343 -8.47 42.99 -53.29
CA THR A 343 -8.00 42.65 -54.64
C THR A 343 -9.10 42.06 -55.51
N ALA A 344 -9.90 41.13 -54.97
CA ALA A 344 -11.03 40.52 -55.67
C ALA A 344 -12.17 41.52 -55.97
N LYS A 345 -12.28 42.61 -55.19
CA LYS A 345 -13.30 43.64 -55.38
C LYS A 345 -12.92 44.71 -56.39
N ARG A 346 -11.63 44.96 -56.62
CA ARG A 346 -11.14 45.98 -57.55
C ARG A 346 -11.45 45.60 -59.00
N PRO A 347 -12.35 46.35 -59.69
CA PRO A 347 -12.61 46.11 -61.11
C PRO A 347 -11.37 46.42 -61.96
N ARG A 348 -11.26 45.73 -63.10
CA ARG A 348 -10.19 45.92 -64.08
C ARG A 348 -10.76 46.19 -65.46
N PRO A 349 -10.12 47.05 -66.26
CA PRO A 349 -10.56 47.33 -67.61
C PRO A 349 -10.26 46.15 -68.53
N VAL A 350 -11.29 45.54 -69.10
CA VAL A 350 -11.20 44.51 -70.14
C VAL A 350 -11.70 45.11 -71.45
N ARG A 351 -10.88 45.07 -72.49
CA ARG A 351 -11.26 45.54 -73.83
C ARG A 351 -11.87 44.40 -74.62
N LEU A 352 -13.10 44.61 -75.10
CA LEU A 352 -13.82 43.74 -76.01
C LEU A 352 -13.80 44.39 -77.40
N ARG A 353 -13.55 43.59 -78.44
CA ARG A 353 -13.61 43.99 -79.84
C ARG A 353 -14.66 43.17 -80.58
N SER A 354 -15.36 43.83 -81.49
CA SER A 354 -16.38 43.22 -82.37
C SER A 354 -16.32 43.92 -83.76
N ASP A 355 -17.25 43.62 -84.65
CA ASP A 355 -17.31 44.09 -86.04
C ASP A 355 -18.37 45.19 -86.28
N GLY A 356 -19.05 45.66 -85.23
CA GLY A 356 -20.15 46.64 -85.35
C GLY A 356 -21.47 46.06 -85.85
N GLU A 357 -21.52 44.78 -86.23
CA GLU A 357 -22.71 44.10 -86.76
C GLU A 357 -23.20 42.97 -85.83
N THR A 358 -22.28 42.35 -85.09
CA THR A 358 -22.55 41.31 -84.10
C THR A 358 -23.14 41.91 -82.83
N GLU A 359 -24.30 41.41 -82.40
CA GLU A 359 -24.96 41.77 -81.14
C GLU A 359 -24.27 41.02 -79.99
N VAL A 360 -23.65 41.75 -79.06
CA VAL A 360 -22.82 41.16 -78.00
C VAL A 360 -23.53 41.20 -76.64
N THR A 361 -23.53 40.06 -75.94
CA THR A 361 -24.04 39.92 -74.56
C THR A 361 -22.97 39.31 -73.67
N VAL A 362 -22.76 39.88 -72.48
CA VAL A 362 -21.89 39.32 -71.45
C VAL A 362 -22.75 38.75 -70.33
N TYR A 363 -22.59 37.45 -70.06
CA TYR A 363 -23.38 36.73 -69.07
C TYR A 363 -23.20 37.36 -67.67
N HIS A 364 -24.31 37.51 -66.94
CA HIS A 364 -24.42 38.21 -65.64
C HIS A 364 -24.04 39.71 -65.60
N ILE A 365 -23.65 40.31 -66.72
CA ILE A 365 -23.38 41.76 -66.82
C ILE A 365 -24.49 42.47 -67.59
N GLY A 366 -24.83 41.98 -68.78
CA GLY A 366 -25.90 42.55 -69.60
C GLY A 366 -25.64 42.49 -71.11
N ARG A 367 -26.60 43.02 -71.88
CA ARG A 367 -26.46 43.21 -73.33
C ARG A 367 -25.69 44.49 -73.61
N LEU A 368 -24.63 44.38 -74.41
CA LEU A 368 -23.76 45.51 -74.76
C LEU A 368 -24.16 46.16 -76.09
N GLY A 369 -24.95 45.46 -76.92
CA GLY A 369 -25.31 45.92 -78.26
C GLY A 369 -24.21 45.67 -79.28
N ARG A 370 -24.15 46.52 -80.31
CA ARG A 370 -23.17 46.45 -81.39
C ARG A 370 -22.11 47.52 -81.22
N PHE A 371 -20.85 47.16 -81.37
CA PHE A 371 -19.71 48.07 -81.23
C PHE A 371 -18.48 47.56 -81.99
N ALA A 372 -17.52 48.44 -82.25
CA ALA A 372 -16.20 48.06 -82.74
C ALA A 372 -15.23 47.75 -81.59
N GLU A 373 -15.19 48.62 -80.58
CA GLU A 373 -14.41 48.43 -79.34
C GLU A 373 -15.20 48.97 -78.14
N GLN A 374 -15.20 48.21 -77.04
CA GLN A 374 -15.81 48.62 -75.78
C GLN A 374 -14.95 48.15 -74.61
N THR A 375 -14.77 49.01 -73.60
CA THR A 375 -14.06 48.67 -72.37
C THR A 375 -15.05 48.44 -71.24
N LEU A 376 -14.96 47.30 -70.56
CA LEU A 376 -15.75 46.97 -69.38
C LEU A 376 -14.89 46.94 -68.12
N GLN A 377 -15.44 47.43 -67.01
CA GLN A 377 -14.84 47.29 -65.70
C GLN A 377 -15.33 45.99 -65.05
N LEU A 378 -14.54 44.93 -65.17
CA LEU A 378 -14.89 43.60 -64.68
C LEU A 378 -14.03 43.27 -63.46
N ARG A 379 -14.66 42.74 -62.40
CA ARG A 379 -13.92 42.21 -61.26
C ARG A 379 -13.16 40.95 -61.68
N PRO A 380 -12.12 40.54 -60.94
CA PRO A 380 -11.56 39.21 -61.09
C PRO A 380 -12.65 38.14 -61.08
N GLY A 381 -12.62 37.21 -62.04
CA GLY A 381 -13.70 36.24 -62.26
C GLY A 381 -13.70 35.63 -63.66
N SER A 382 -14.52 34.59 -63.82
CA SER A 382 -14.77 33.95 -65.12
C SER A 382 -15.99 34.57 -65.78
N TYR A 383 -15.84 35.02 -67.02
CA TYR A 383 -16.89 35.65 -67.81
C TYR A 383 -17.14 34.87 -69.09
N THR A 384 -18.39 34.88 -69.54
CA THR A 384 -18.75 34.34 -70.84
C THR A 384 -19.41 35.42 -71.68
N VAL A 385 -18.89 35.60 -72.89
CA VAL A 385 -19.43 36.51 -73.89
C VAL A 385 -20.07 35.69 -74.99
N ILE A 386 -21.23 36.14 -75.45
CA ILE A 386 -21.97 35.55 -76.55
C ILE A 386 -22.19 36.63 -77.59
N GLY A 387 -21.76 36.37 -78.83
CA GLY A 387 -22.08 37.17 -80.01
C GLY A 387 -23.14 36.47 -80.84
N VAL A 388 -24.18 37.21 -81.23
CA VAL A 388 -25.27 36.72 -82.09
C VAL A 388 -25.40 37.65 -83.29
N ARG A 389 -25.51 37.09 -84.49
CA ARG A 389 -25.77 37.86 -85.71
C ARG A 389 -26.72 37.07 -86.62
N PRO A 390 -27.87 37.63 -87.03
CA PRO A 390 -28.79 36.95 -87.92
C PRO A 390 -28.09 36.48 -89.21
N GLY A 391 -28.27 35.20 -89.57
CA GLY A 391 -27.62 34.58 -90.73
C GLY A 391 -26.20 34.06 -90.49
N TYR A 392 -25.69 34.13 -89.26
CA TYR A 392 -24.36 33.64 -88.87
C TYR A 392 -24.45 32.74 -87.64
N ARG A 393 -23.45 31.89 -87.44
CA ARG A 393 -23.31 31.05 -86.26
C ARG A 393 -22.88 31.86 -85.04
N ASP A 394 -23.56 31.66 -83.91
CA ASP A 394 -23.25 32.31 -82.64
C ASP A 394 -21.84 31.95 -82.14
N VAL A 395 -21.17 32.93 -81.54
CA VAL A 395 -19.85 32.78 -80.95
C VAL A 395 -19.94 32.87 -79.43
N ARG A 396 -19.39 31.88 -78.73
CA ARG A 396 -19.31 31.86 -77.26
C ARG A 396 -17.85 31.80 -76.82
N ILE A 397 -17.39 32.80 -76.09
CA ILE A 397 -16.02 32.89 -75.58
C ILE A 397 -16.06 32.99 -74.05
N THR A 398 -15.33 32.10 -73.38
CA THR A 398 -15.10 32.18 -71.94
C THR A 398 -13.69 32.70 -71.68
N PHE A 399 -13.57 33.69 -70.80
CA PHE A 399 -12.27 34.24 -70.40
C PHE A 399 -12.24 34.49 -68.89
N GLU A 400 -11.04 34.54 -68.32
CA GLU A 400 -10.82 34.82 -66.91
C GLU A 400 -10.14 36.18 -66.74
N VAL A 401 -10.65 36.98 -65.81
CA VAL A 401 -9.98 38.18 -65.33
C VAL A 401 -9.22 37.79 -64.06
N VAL A 402 -7.90 37.81 -64.13
CA VAL A 402 -7.03 37.50 -62.98
C VAL A 402 -6.36 38.79 -62.51
N PRO A 403 -6.17 39.00 -61.19
CA PRO A 403 -5.37 40.11 -60.68
C PRO A 403 -3.93 40.05 -61.21
N ASP A 404 -3.32 41.23 -61.38
CA ASP A 404 -1.89 41.40 -61.73
C ASP A 404 -1.41 40.75 -63.03
N GLN A 405 -2.32 40.20 -63.84
CA GLN A 405 -2.06 39.74 -65.21
C GLN A 405 -2.62 40.76 -66.22
N PRO A 406 -2.06 40.92 -67.42
CA PRO A 406 -2.66 41.76 -68.45
C PRO A 406 -4.10 41.25 -68.76
N PRO A 407 -5.11 42.14 -68.88
CA PRO A 407 -6.47 41.73 -69.21
C PRO A 407 -6.51 40.98 -70.55
N PRO A 408 -7.33 39.92 -70.67
CA PRO A 408 -7.43 39.19 -71.92
C PRO A 408 -7.97 40.09 -73.03
N ALA A 409 -7.39 39.98 -74.23
CA ALA A 409 -7.94 40.61 -75.43
C ALA A 409 -9.08 39.72 -75.95
N VAL A 410 -10.32 40.17 -75.78
CA VAL A 410 -11.51 39.40 -76.16
C VAL A 410 -12.05 39.92 -77.48
N ASP A 411 -12.01 39.09 -78.51
CA ASP A 411 -12.52 39.41 -79.85
C ASP A 411 -13.73 38.52 -80.16
N VAL A 412 -14.92 39.13 -80.20
CA VAL A 412 -16.19 38.42 -80.37
C VAL A 412 -16.87 38.89 -81.66
N ARG A 413 -16.77 38.07 -82.72
CA ARG A 413 -17.29 38.38 -84.07
C ARG A 413 -17.89 37.13 -84.70
N CYS A 414 -19.11 37.22 -85.21
CA CYS A 414 -19.73 36.11 -85.95
C CYS A 414 -19.19 36.07 -87.39
N ARG A 415 -18.29 35.13 -87.68
CA ARG A 415 -17.60 35.05 -88.99
C ARG A 415 -18.11 33.93 -89.91
N GLU A 416 -18.80 32.93 -89.36
CA GLU A 416 -19.29 31.76 -90.10
C GLU A 416 -20.77 32.00 -90.49
N LEU A 417 -21.05 32.04 -91.79
CA LEU A 417 -22.42 32.08 -92.34
C LEU A 417 -23.11 30.74 -92.07
N LEU A 418 -24.41 30.79 -91.77
CA LEU A 418 -25.25 29.60 -91.56
C LEU A 418 -25.59 28.86 -92.86
#